data_AF-A0A1G3XIU7-F1
#
_entry.id   AF-A0A1G3XIU7-F1
#
_cell.length_a   1.000
_cell.length_b   1.000
_cell.length_c   1.000
_cell.angle_alpha   90.00
_cell.angle_beta   90.00
_cell.angle_gamma   90.00
#
_symmetry.space_group_name_H-M   'P 1'
#
loop_
_entity.id
_entity.type
_entity.pdbx_description
1 polymer ?
#
loop_
_entity_poly.entity_id
_entity_poly.type
_entity_poly.pdbx_seq_one_letter_code
_entity_poly.pdbx_strand_id
1 'polypeptide(L)'
;MLNPKVLYSAGLCLLMLLPAALLIVSLSSVPHAEAQGISLADNDLAARFAPVLHFTSGEKFYPTSVDYIISSSAVKQRNQGSLLPTIIDPAPTPSTLGQYTSSSNLFLDNKLGSLDAIAADYASKAKSTGYYAYVHILRSSSSTVIEYWLFYAYNNGPMNDHQGDIEVIQVFLDSSGDPQQVLLSQHGSGENAAWGNVEKIDTHPVVYVAQGSHANYFRPYQGKFGLENDVVGSDGITIMPSDLKLFILGEKGIRPVDQSWLDFPGRWGYWGTDDEVVRGLAGPLGVVFNQDGIRWADPPNYLRGTLTVDANYFTLAWVAANILLIFVAYTVIRGALKVVGIARLRRNGGLMMGKFLKSRGGVGLMLGITAIAITLAALSMPWYSITASSETGPLAKQQPVELMSINGVNGLQINMFLGSDSESSSGYRSLLSTQIPFAILIGAGIVLLILDVIGVKSGKSIGKKFLIGAITSLLPFIIIYIFIASLPSFMPLASQLTGVQNIPTQAVQTIQTVASNPVSGTAQQTFPTVGVTTLTWGFGLGAYMLIIAAMLRIIAGLTMLRTPELRGESPPTPTAPQAQPTQTQPSAVQTSPVTEASKEVAAGRYCHNCGNRLRSSAKFCPECGSDQV
;
A
#
# COMPACT_ATOMS: atom_id res chain seq x y z
N MET A 1 -33.57 32.55 -9.18
CA MET A 1 -32.83 33.59 -8.43
C MET A 1 -32.96 33.30 -6.94
N LEU A 2 -31.83 33.36 -6.22
CA LEU A 2 -31.66 33.12 -4.77
C LEU A 2 -32.44 34.15 -3.91
N ASN A 3 -33.19 33.73 -2.87
CA ASN A 3 -32.88 33.71 -1.40
C ASN A 3 -33.34 35.03 -0.70
N PRO A 4 -33.62 35.17 0.63
CA PRO A 4 -33.41 34.22 1.74
C PRO A 4 -34.42 34.16 2.92
N LYS A 5 -34.30 33.05 3.68
CA LYS A 5 -34.47 32.91 5.14
C LYS A 5 -35.88 33.08 5.79
N VAL A 6 -36.14 32.07 6.64
CA VAL A 6 -36.93 32.08 7.89
C VAL A 6 -38.33 31.46 7.82
N LEU A 7 -38.52 30.49 8.73
CA LEU A 7 -39.76 29.91 9.25
C LEU A 7 -40.51 28.90 8.38
N TYR A 8 -40.18 27.61 8.55
CA TYR A 8 -41.15 26.62 9.05
C TYR A 8 -40.40 25.52 9.81
N SER A 9 -40.19 25.81 11.08
CA SER A 9 -39.80 24.91 12.15
C SER A 9 -41.04 24.56 12.96
N ALA A 10 -41.57 23.34 12.82
CA ALA A 10 -42.42 22.67 13.80
C ALA A 10 -42.64 21.20 13.40
N GLY A 11 -42.08 20.29 14.18
CA GLY A 11 -42.46 18.87 14.15
C GLY A 11 -41.27 17.91 14.06
N LEU A 12 -40.88 17.37 15.22
CA LEU A 12 -39.92 16.27 15.43
C LEU A 12 -38.43 16.62 15.33
N CYS A 13 -37.97 17.47 16.24
CA CYS A 13 -36.62 17.40 16.78
C CYS A 13 -36.66 17.96 18.20
N LEU A 14 -37.10 17.13 19.15
CA LEU A 14 -36.92 17.38 20.58
C LEU A 14 -36.64 16.02 21.23
N LEU A 15 -35.65 16.00 22.11
CA LEU A 15 -35.03 14.86 22.78
C LEU A 15 -33.97 14.15 21.94
N MET A 16 -32.74 14.66 21.96
CA MET A 16 -31.59 14.01 22.61
C MET A 16 -30.43 15.03 22.67
N LEU A 17 -29.65 14.98 23.76
CA LEU A 17 -28.65 15.95 24.27
C LEU A 17 -29.30 16.98 25.23
N LEU A 18 -29.00 17.03 26.54
CA LEU A 18 -27.74 16.83 27.27
C LEU A 18 -28.00 16.49 28.77
N PRO A 19 -26.95 16.11 29.53
CA PRO A 19 -26.96 15.27 30.73
C PRO A 19 -26.98 16.05 32.05
N ALA A 20 -27.29 15.37 33.16
CA ALA A 20 -26.54 15.44 34.42
C ALA A 20 -27.16 14.50 35.48
N ALA A 21 -26.28 13.73 36.13
CA ALA A 21 -26.38 13.28 37.52
C ALA A 21 -27.65 12.54 37.97
N LEU A 22 -27.56 11.21 38.03
CA LEU A 22 -27.97 10.50 39.24
C LEU A 22 -27.09 9.27 39.47
N LEU A 23 -26.41 9.31 40.61
CA LEU A 23 -25.66 8.26 41.26
C LEU A 23 -26.62 7.09 41.57
N ILE A 24 -26.51 5.96 40.88
CA ILE A 24 -26.95 4.66 41.42
C ILE A 24 -25.83 3.67 41.17
N VAL A 25 -25.17 3.32 42.27
CA VAL A 25 -24.24 2.21 42.43
C VAL A 25 -24.93 0.95 41.90
N SER A 26 -24.53 0.53 40.71
CA SER A 26 -24.80 -0.82 40.20
C SER A 26 -23.49 -1.57 40.38
N LEU A 27 -23.41 -2.35 41.46
CA LEU A 27 -22.40 -3.39 41.62
C LEU A 27 -22.63 -4.43 40.52
N SER A 28 -22.11 -4.17 39.33
CA SER A 28 -21.89 -5.21 38.34
C SER A 28 -20.73 -6.04 38.86
N SER A 29 -21.06 -7.19 39.45
CA SER A 29 -20.12 -8.26 39.72
C SER A 29 -19.39 -8.56 38.40
N VAL A 30 -18.16 -8.07 38.28
CA VAL A 30 -17.20 -8.58 37.31
C VAL A 30 -17.16 -10.09 37.54
N PRO A 31 -17.55 -10.93 36.56
CA PRO A 31 -17.36 -12.36 36.71
C PRO A 31 -15.88 -12.57 36.96
N HIS A 32 -15.56 -13.11 38.13
CA HIS A 32 -14.22 -13.58 38.44
C HIS A 32 -13.83 -14.53 37.30
N ALA A 33 -12.81 -14.17 36.53
CA ALA A 33 -12.08 -15.15 35.74
C ALA A 33 -11.59 -16.18 36.76
N GLU A 34 -12.11 -17.42 36.68
CA GLU A 34 -11.54 -18.52 37.44
C GLU A 34 -10.10 -18.69 36.97
N ALA A 35 -9.17 -18.25 37.81
CA ALA A 35 -7.75 -18.40 37.59
C ALA A 35 -7.43 -19.90 37.69
N GLN A 36 -7.44 -20.59 36.54
CA GLN A 36 -7.10 -22.00 36.45
C GLN A 36 -5.60 -22.15 36.19
N GLY A 37 -4.94 -22.97 36.99
CA GLY A 37 -3.54 -23.34 36.76
C GLY A 37 -3.36 -24.09 35.43
N ILE A 38 -2.13 -24.08 34.92
CA ILE A 38 -1.72 -24.70 33.64
C ILE A 38 -2.22 -26.15 33.57
N SER A 39 -3.17 -26.43 32.69
CA SER A 39 -3.76 -27.76 32.50
C SER A 39 -3.10 -28.53 31.35
N LEU A 40 -3.12 -29.86 31.36
CA LEU A 40 -2.73 -30.66 30.18
C LEU A 40 -3.56 -30.29 28.94
N ALA A 41 -4.83 -29.88 29.15
CA ALA A 41 -5.69 -29.39 28.09
C ALA A 41 -5.21 -28.06 27.48
N ASP A 42 -4.46 -27.24 28.23
CA ASP A 42 -3.88 -25.98 27.74
C ASP A 42 -2.71 -26.25 26.81
N ASN A 43 -1.85 -27.22 27.16
CA ASN A 43 -0.75 -27.64 26.30
C ASN A 43 -1.26 -28.22 24.97
N ASP A 44 -2.29 -29.06 25.02
CA ASP A 44 -2.88 -29.64 23.82
C ASP A 44 -3.52 -28.56 22.93
N LEU A 45 -4.21 -27.59 23.53
CA LEU A 45 -4.84 -26.49 22.81
C LEU A 45 -3.80 -25.56 22.17
N ALA A 46 -2.74 -25.21 22.91
CA ALA A 46 -1.61 -24.43 22.43
C ALA A 46 -0.87 -25.14 21.29
N ALA A 47 -0.63 -26.45 21.42
CA ALA A 47 0.03 -27.21 20.38
C ALA A 47 -0.83 -27.30 19.10
N ARG A 48 -2.14 -27.53 19.25
CA ARG A 48 -3.07 -27.69 18.12
C ARG A 48 -3.13 -26.48 17.20
N PHE A 49 -3.06 -25.27 17.75
CA PHE A 49 -3.21 -24.03 16.99
C PHE A 49 -1.92 -23.22 16.87
N ALA A 50 -0.76 -23.80 17.25
CA ALA A 50 0.53 -23.14 17.13
C ALA A 50 0.80 -22.72 15.68
N PRO A 51 1.32 -21.50 15.43
CA PRO A 51 1.47 -20.99 14.08
C PRO A 51 2.68 -21.60 13.35
N VAL A 52 2.59 -21.63 12.02
CA VAL A 52 3.73 -21.77 11.11
C VAL A 52 4.21 -20.36 10.78
N LEU A 53 5.50 -20.07 10.99
CA LEU A 53 6.07 -18.75 10.73
C LEU A 53 6.98 -18.79 9.50
N HIS A 54 6.59 -18.09 8.43
CA HIS A 54 7.44 -17.86 7.27
C HIS A 54 8.16 -16.52 7.40
N PHE A 55 9.46 -16.52 7.15
CA PHE A 55 10.27 -15.32 7.13
C PHE A 55 10.73 -14.97 5.72
N THR A 56 11.00 -13.69 5.51
CA THR A 56 11.67 -13.18 4.32
C THR A 56 13.18 -13.45 4.39
N SER A 57 13.80 -13.69 3.25
CA SER A 57 15.26 -13.78 3.14
C SER A 57 15.95 -12.52 3.67
N GLY A 58 17.03 -12.70 4.43
CA GLY A 58 17.78 -11.61 5.05
C GLY A 58 17.25 -11.16 6.42
N GLU A 59 16.25 -11.83 7.00
CA GLU A 59 15.90 -11.65 8.42
C GLU A 59 17.10 -11.96 9.33
N LYS A 60 17.31 -11.11 10.35
CA LYS A 60 18.39 -11.24 11.34
C LYS A 60 17.90 -11.80 12.67
N PHE A 61 16.64 -11.59 13.02
CA PHE A 61 16.06 -11.89 14.33
C PHE A 61 14.84 -12.81 14.20
N TYR A 62 14.79 -13.83 15.05
CA TYR A 62 13.69 -14.79 15.10
C TYR A 62 13.10 -14.84 16.52
N PRO A 63 11.87 -15.39 16.71
CA PRO A 63 11.25 -15.47 18.02
C PRO A 63 12.18 -16.17 19.01
N THR A 64 12.53 -15.50 20.08
CA THR A 64 13.57 -15.92 21.03
C THR A 64 13.05 -15.93 22.46
N SER A 65 13.84 -16.47 23.40
CA SER A 65 13.45 -16.50 24.80
C SER A 65 13.59 -15.13 25.47
N VAL A 66 12.68 -14.85 26.42
CA VAL A 66 12.82 -13.71 27.33
C VAL A 66 14.12 -13.78 28.14
N ASP A 67 14.60 -14.99 28.45
CA ASP A 67 15.88 -15.18 29.15
C ASP A 67 17.05 -14.58 28.37
N TYR A 68 17.09 -14.76 27.04
CA TYR A 68 18.11 -14.16 26.20
C TYR A 68 18.02 -12.63 26.24
N ILE A 69 16.82 -12.06 26.10
CA ILE A 69 16.62 -10.61 26.11
C ILE A 69 17.00 -10.00 27.46
N ILE A 70 16.55 -10.62 28.56
CA ILE A 70 16.79 -10.15 29.93
C ILE A 70 18.28 -10.26 30.28
N SER A 71 18.91 -11.41 30.06
CA SER A 71 20.33 -11.61 30.39
C SER A 71 21.28 -10.71 29.59
N SER A 72 20.91 -10.37 28.35
CA SER A 72 21.65 -9.46 27.48
C SER A 72 21.47 -7.98 27.83
N SER A 73 20.64 -7.66 28.83
CA SER A 73 20.23 -6.29 29.14
C SER A 73 20.54 -5.88 30.58
N ALA A 74 20.35 -4.60 30.87
CA ALA A 74 20.35 -4.01 32.20
C ALA A 74 19.05 -3.21 32.42
N VAL A 75 18.49 -3.22 33.63
CA VAL A 75 17.37 -2.33 33.97
C VAL A 75 17.92 -0.95 34.25
N LYS A 76 17.40 0.03 33.52
CA LYS A 76 17.75 1.44 33.66
C LYS A 76 16.51 2.27 33.93
N GLN A 77 16.69 3.43 34.56
CA GLN A 77 15.65 4.41 34.83
C GLN A 77 15.86 5.65 33.99
N ARG A 78 14.79 6.09 33.31
CA ARG A 78 14.75 7.38 32.61
C ARG A 78 14.57 8.50 33.64
N ASN A 79 15.51 9.43 33.63
CA ASN A 79 15.53 10.58 34.54
C ASN A 79 14.89 11.80 33.84
N GLN A 80 13.91 12.43 34.46
CA GLN A 80 13.38 13.70 33.93
C GLN A 80 14.47 14.78 34.01
N GLY A 81 14.79 15.41 32.88
CA GLY A 81 15.76 16.51 32.80
C GLY A 81 17.24 16.10 32.73
N SER A 82 17.55 14.80 32.66
CA SER A 82 18.91 14.29 32.38
C SER A 82 18.89 13.39 31.15
N LEU A 83 19.86 13.59 30.25
CA LEU A 83 20.05 12.73 29.08
C LEU A 83 20.65 11.36 29.43
N LEU A 84 21.27 11.24 30.62
CA LEU A 84 21.87 9.99 31.07
C LEU A 84 20.91 9.22 31.98
N PRO A 85 20.58 7.95 31.64
CA PRO A 85 19.77 7.09 32.48
C PRO A 85 20.59 6.53 33.66
N THR A 86 19.90 6.21 34.75
CA THR A 86 20.51 5.56 35.93
C THR A 86 20.41 4.05 35.79
N ILE A 87 21.50 3.30 36.03
CA ILE A 87 21.44 1.83 36.10
C ILE A 87 20.83 1.42 37.44
N ILE A 88 19.77 0.61 37.40
CA ILE A 88 19.06 0.08 38.57
C ILE A 88 19.48 -1.37 38.83
N ASP A 89 19.54 -2.19 37.79
CA ASP A 89 19.99 -3.58 37.85
C ASP A 89 20.90 -3.90 36.64
N PRO A 90 22.21 -4.13 36.83
CA PRO A 90 23.12 -4.43 35.73
C PRO A 90 22.97 -5.86 35.18
N ALA A 91 22.30 -6.76 35.89
CA ALA A 91 22.16 -8.16 35.53
C ALA A 91 20.80 -8.73 35.99
N PRO A 92 19.69 -8.22 35.43
CA PRO A 92 18.37 -8.70 35.77
C PRO A 92 18.20 -10.17 35.39
N THR A 93 17.28 -10.80 36.09
CA THR A 93 16.77 -12.14 35.82
C THR A 93 15.25 -12.05 35.67
N PRO A 94 14.58 -13.05 35.09
CA PRO A 94 13.12 -13.06 35.01
C PRO A 94 12.45 -12.80 36.36
N SER A 95 12.99 -13.37 37.44
CA SER A 95 12.44 -13.22 38.79
C SER A 95 12.69 -11.85 39.42
N THR A 96 13.88 -11.25 39.21
CA THR A 96 14.18 -9.90 39.72
C THR A 96 13.45 -8.82 38.94
N LEU A 97 13.27 -9.00 37.63
CA LEU A 97 12.54 -8.06 36.78
C LEU A 97 11.10 -7.85 37.25
N GLY A 98 10.44 -8.93 37.70
CA GLY A 98 9.08 -8.88 38.26
C GLY A 98 8.94 -8.17 39.60
N GLN A 99 10.03 -7.76 40.25
CA GLN A 99 9.97 -6.97 41.49
C GLN A 99 9.72 -5.48 41.21
N TYR A 100 9.96 -5.03 39.98
CA TYR A 100 9.84 -3.63 39.58
C TYR A 100 8.41 -3.27 39.13
N THR A 101 7.42 -3.45 39.99
CA THR A 101 6.00 -3.32 39.61
C THR A 101 5.44 -1.89 39.64
N SER A 102 6.14 -0.95 40.28
CA SER A 102 5.59 0.36 40.65
C SER A 102 6.16 1.54 39.85
N SER A 103 7.18 1.31 39.04
CA SER A 103 7.91 2.35 38.32
C SER A 103 7.76 2.18 36.82
N SER A 104 6.95 3.03 36.20
CA SER A 104 6.72 3.04 34.75
C SER A 104 7.86 3.68 33.96
N ASN A 105 8.81 4.37 34.62
CA ASN A 105 9.96 5.02 33.96
C ASN A 105 11.21 4.13 33.82
N LEU A 106 11.04 2.81 33.98
CA LEU A 106 12.11 1.82 33.81
C LEU A 106 12.12 1.25 32.40
N PHE A 107 13.28 0.80 31.96
CA PHE A 107 13.45 0.12 30.69
C PHE A 107 14.60 -0.89 30.72
N LEU A 108 14.49 -1.91 29.89
CA LEU A 108 15.43 -3.01 29.74
C LEU A 108 16.36 -2.71 28.56
N ASP A 109 17.52 -2.12 28.85
CA ASP A 109 18.46 -1.63 27.82
C ASP A 109 19.50 -2.70 27.48
N ASN A 110 19.64 -3.04 26.20
CA ASN A 110 20.59 -4.04 25.75
C ASN A 110 22.04 -3.53 25.97
N LYS A 111 22.90 -4.37 26.53
CA LYS A 111 24.29 -4.01 26.88
C LYS A 111 25.17 -3.70 25.66
N LEU A 112 24.80 -4.19 24.47
CA LEU A 112 25.55 -4.00 23.23
C LEU A 112 25.12 -2.74 22.46
N GLY A 113 23.91 -2.23 22.72
CA GLY A 113 23.39 -0.97 22.19
C GLY A 113 22.98 -0.99 20.72
N SER A 114 23.92 -1.28 19.82
CA SER A 114 23.76 -1.15 18.35
C SER A 114 23.10 -2.35 17.70
N LEU A 115 22.39 -2.10 16.59
CA LEU A 115 21.78 -3.13 15.75
C LEU A 115 22.79 -4.21 15.34
N ASP A 116 23.96 -3.81 14.82
CA ASP A 116 24.94 -4.75 14.29
C ASP A 116 25.58 -5.60 15.39
N ALA A 117 25.86 -5.02 16.57
CA ALA A 117 26.39 -5.78 17.70
C ALA A 117 25.36 -6.78 18.25
N ILE A 118 24.10 -6.36 18.38
CA ILE A 118 23.01 -7.24 18.83
C ILE A 118 22.73 -8.34 17.81
N ALA A 119 22.75 -8.04 16.51
CA ALA A 119 22.61 -9.03 15.44
C ALA A 119 23.73 -10.06 15.46
N ALA A 120 24.99 -9.63 15.63
CA ALA A 120 26.13 -10.53 15.70
C ALA A 120 26.07 -11.45 16.92
N ASP A 121 25.74 -10.90 18.10
CA ASP A 121 25.59 -11.69 19.33
C ASP A 121 24.42 -12.68 19.22
N TYR A 122 23.26 -12.22 18.75
CA TYR A 122 22.09 -13.07 18.54
C TYR A 122 22.39 -14.20 17.57
N ALA A 123 22.99 -13.91 16.40
CA ALA A 123 23.33 -14.93 15.41
C ALA A 123 24.28 -16.00 15.98
N SER A 124 25.19 -15.63 16.89
CA SER A 124 26.09 -16.59 17.55
C SER A 124 25.37 -17.54 18.53
N LYS A 125 24.21 -17.15 19.06
CA LYS A 125 23.45 -17.88 20.09
C LYS A 125 22.13 -18.47 19.59
N ALA A 126 21.58 -17.97 18.49
CA ALA A 126 20.23 -18.28 18.01
C ALA A 126 19.98 -19.80 17.89
N LYS A 127 20.95 -20.54 17.34
CA LYS A 127 20.84 -22.00 17.20
C LYS A 127 20.75 -22.73 18.55
N SER A 128 21.47 -22.26 19.57
CA SER A 128 21.39 -22.86 20.92
C SER A 128 20.16 -22.41 21.71
N THR A 129 19.69 -21.18 21.49
CA THR A 129 18.46 -20.69 22.12
C THR A 129 17.26 -21.43 21.56
N GLY A 130 17.16 -21.56 20.23
CA GLY A 130 15.97 -22.07 19.54
C GLY A 130 14.83 -21.05 19.54
N TYR A 131 13.67 -21.46 19.02
CA TYR A 131 12.53 -20.57 18.82
C TYR A 131 11.49 -20.70 19.92
N TYR A 132 10.91 -19.59 20.36
CA TYR A 132 9.93 -19.56 21.47
C TYR A 132 8.65 -18.84 21.09
N ALA A 133 7.53 -19.35 21.61
CA ALA A 133 6.28 -18.62 21.71
C ALA A 133 5.71 -18.75 23.12
N TYR A 134 5.31 -17.62 23.69
CA TYR A 134 4.73 -17.55 25.02
C TYR A 134 3.22 -17.52 24.90
N VAL A 135 2.55 -18.54 25.44
CA VAL A 135 1.15 -18.81 25.14
C VAL A 135 0.27 -18.43 26.30
N HIS A 136 -0.69 -17.56 26.05
CA HIS A 136 -1.71 -17.16 27.01
C HIS A 136 -3.08 -17.66 26.55
N ILE A 137 -3.85 -18.29 27.44
CA ILE A 137 -5.17 -18.84 27.09
C ILE A 137 -6.23 -18.19 27.98
N LEU A 138 -7.09 -17.40 27.35
CA LEU A 138 -8.22 -16.75 27.99
C LEU A 138 -9.50 -17.54 27.72
N ARG A 139 -10.20 -17.95 28.77
CA ARG A 139 -11.51 -18.62 28.66
C ARG A 139 -12.62 -17.74 29.20
N SER A 140 -13.69 -17.63 28.44
CA SER A 140 -14.97 -17.09 28.88
C SER A 140 -16.07 -18.14 28.71
N SER A 141 -17.27 -17.86 29.20
CA SER A 141 -18.43 -18.74 28.99
C SER A 141 -18.84 -18.88 27.52
N SER A 142 -18.39 -17.95 26.65
CA SER A 142 -18.80 -17.88 25.24
C SER A 142 -17.67 -18.11 24.24
N SER A 143 -16.41 -18.07 24.66
CA SER A 143 -15.25 -18.14 23.76
C SER A 143 -13.97 -18.53 24.49
N THR A 144 -13.02 -19.08 23.73
CA THR A 144 -11.63 -19.24 24.16
C THR A 144 -10.72 -18.45 23.22
N VAL A 145 -9.76 -17.71 23.75
CA VAL A 145 -8.74 -17.00 22.99
C VAL A 145 -7.37 -17.57 23.33
N ILE A 146 -6.60 -17.92 22.31
CA ILE A 146 -5.22 -18.39 22.45
C ILE A 146 -4.32 -17.31 21.87
N GLU A 147 -3.42 -16.76 22.68
CA GLU A 147 -2.44 -15.76 22.25
C GLU A 147 -1.06 -16.38 22.21
N TYR A 148 -0.33 -16.20 21.10
CA TYR A 148 1.06 -16.57 20.95
C TYR A 148 1.89 -15.29 20.88
N TRP A 149 2.55 -14.96 21.99
CA TRP A 149 3.44 -13.82 22.10
C TRP A 149 4.84 -14.21 21.63
N LEU A 150 5.36 -13.46 20.66
CA LEU A 150 6.66 -13.65 20.03
C LEU A 150 7.57 -12.49 20.41
N PHE A 151 8.76 -12.81 20.93
CA PHE A 151 9.75 -11.83 21.34
C PHE A 151 10.93 -11.84 20.38
N TYR A 152 11.40 -10.66 19.98
CA TYR A 152 12.58 -10.51 19.14
C TYR A 152 13.64 -9.67 19.86
N ALA A 153 14.90 -9.89 19.52
CA ALA A 153 16.00 -9.18 20.17
C ALA A 153 16.06 -7.69 19.79
N TYR A 154 15.54 -7.35 18.61
CA TYR A 154 15.62 -6.03 18.01
C TYR A 154 14.58 -5.92 16.89
N ASN A 155 13.96 -4.76 16.70
CA ASN A 155 13.17 -4.39 15.54
C ASN A 155 13.99 -3.43 14.67
N ASN A 156 14.28 -3.78 13.41
CA ASN A 156 15.03 -2.94 12.48
C ASN A 156 14.18 -2.46 11.30
N GLY A 157 12.88 -2.28 11.55
CA GLY A 157 11.93 -1.71 10.60
C GLY A 157 12.27 -0.26 10.23
N PRO A 158 11.93 0.21 9.01
CA PRO A 158 12.29 1.56 8.55
C PRO A 158 11.74 2.70 9.42
N MET A 159 10.53 2.54 9.96
CA MET A 159 9.86 3.53 10.82
C MET A 159 9.87 3.18 12.32
N ASN A 160 10.41 2.02 12.69
CA ASN A 160 10.32 1.47 14.04
C ASN A 160 11.62 0.72 14.40
N ASP A 161 12.74 1.45 14.53
CA ASP A 161 14.05 0.86 14.79
C ASP A 161 14.37 0.92 16.29
N HIS A 162 14.15 -0.18 17.00
CA HIS A 162 14.33 -0.21 18.45
C HIS A 162 14.84 -1.55 18.96
N GLN A 163 15.51 -1.52 20.10
CA GLN A 163 15.87 -2.73 20.82
C GLN A 163 14.62 -3.45 21.32
N GLY A 164 14.64 -4.79 21.31
CA GLY A 164 13.51 -5.61 21.68
C GLY A 164 12.34 -5.49 20.70
N ASP A 165 11.53 -6.53 20.58
CA ASP A 165 10.23 -6.43 19.90
C ASP A 165 9.25 -7.45 20.46
N ILE A 166 7.95 -7.14 20.39
CA ILE A 166 6.90 -7.98 20.93
C ILE A 166 5.69 -7.96 20.00
N GLU A 167 5.40 -9.10 19.40
CA GLU A 167 4.27 -9.30 18.49
C GLU A 167 3.36 -10.44 19.00
N VAL A 168 2.08 -10.44 18.59
CA VAL A 168 1.08 -11.41 19.05
C VAL A 168 0.22 -11.95 17.92
N ILE A 169 0.02 -13.26 17.94
CA ILE A 169 -0.95 -13.97 17.09
C ILE A 169 -2.07 -14.48 17.99
N GLN A 170 -3.33 -14.18 17.68
CA GLN A 170 -4.47 -14.62 18.48
C GLN A 170 -5.40 -15.54 17.67
N VAL A 171 -5.83 -16.66 18.25
CA VAL A 171 -6.82 -17.57 17.67
C VAL A 171 -8.07 -17.54 18.55
N PHE A 172 -9.20 -17.17 17.96
CA PHE A 172 -10.49 -17.08 18.63
C PHE A 172 -11.32 -18.33 18.34
N LEU A 173 -11.73 -19.02 19.40
CA LEU A 173 -12.60 -20.18 19.36
C LEU A 173 -13.95 -19.83 19.99
N ASP A 174 -15.01 -20.44 19.49
CA ASP A 174 -16.32 -20.38 20.14
C ASP A 174 -16.39 -21.28 21.39
N SER A 175 -17.57 -21.35 22.03
CA SER A 175 -17.79 -22.19 23.21
C SER A 175 -17.71 -23.70 22.95
N SER A 176 -17.77 -24.13 21.69
CA SER A 176 -17.60 -25.54 21.29
C SER A 176 -16.12 -25.89 21.05
N GLY A 177 -15.23 -24.89 21.05
CA GLY A 177 -13.82 -25.04 20.70
C GLY A 177 -13.55 -24.98 19.21
N ASP A 178 -14.53 -24.55 18.40
CA ASP A 178 -14.37 -24.42 16.96
C ASP A 178 -13.73 -23.06 16.61
N PRO A 179 -12.68 -23.04 15.76
CA PRO A 179 -11.98 -21.82 15.43
C PRO A 179 -12.79 -20.91 14.52
N GLN A 180 -12.93 -19.64 14.94
CA GLN A 180 -13.74 -18.64 14.28
C GLN A 180 -12.88 -17.63 13.52
N GLN A 181 -11.82 -17.11 14.15
CA GLN A 181 -11.01 -16.02 13.61
C GLN A 181 -9.56 -16.12 14.07
N VAL A 182 -8.65 -15.55 13.26
CA VAL A 182 -7.26 -15.30 13.64
C VAL A 182 -7.01 -13.80 13.55
N LEU A 183 -6.29 -13.26 14.52
CA LEU A 183 -5.76 -11.91 14.50
C LEU A 183 -4.24 -11.96 14.48
N LEU A 184 -3.66 -11.10 13.66
CA LEU A 184 -2.22 -10.91 13.50
C LEU A 184 -1.87 -9.46 13.83
N SER A 185 -1.01 -9.25 14.82
CA SER A 185 -0.53 -7.91 15.17
C SER A 185 0.37 -7.34 14.08
N GLN A 186 0.23 -6.03 13.87
CA GLN A 186 1.04 -5.25 12.93
C GLN A 186 1.30 -3.88 13.56
N HIS A 187 2.53 -3.65 14.01
CA HIS A 187 2.93 -2.41 14.66
C HIS A 187 1.97 -2.05 15.82
N GLY A 188 1.41 -0.83 15.81
CA GLY A 188 0.42 -0.37 16.77
C GLY A 188 -1.00 -0.95 16.61
N SER A 189 -1.29 -1.69 15.54
CA SER A 189 -2.62 -2.23 15.24
C SER A 189 -2.55 -3.70 14.86
N GLY A 190 -3.32 -4.15 13.88
CA GLY A 190 -3.33 -5.52 13.37
C GLY A 190 -4.40 -5.73 12.30
N GLU A 191 -4.39 -6.92 11.73
CA GLU A 191 -5.43 -7.43 10.85
C GLU A 191 -6.08 -8.68 11.46
N ASN A 192 -7.36 -8.90 11.19
CA ASN A 192 -8.03 -10.15 11.53
C ASN A 192 -8.75 -10.76 10.32
N ALA A 193 -8.82 -12.08 10.29
CA ALA A 193 -9.50 -12.82 9.24
C ALA A 193 -10.34 -13.95 9.83
N ALA A 194 -11.50 -14.21 9.22
CA ALA A 194 -12.28 -15.42 9.50
C ALA A 194 -11.44 -16.67 9.25
N TRP A 195 -11.59 -17.70 10.09
CA TRP A 195 -10.81 -18.94 10.02
C TRP A 195 -10.78 -19.55 8.63
N GLY A 196 -11.90 -19.53 7.90
CA GLY A 196 -12.00 -20.02 6.52
C GLY A 196 -11.14 -19.28 5.50
N ASN A 197 -10.75 -18.04 5.77
CA ASN A 197 -9.88 -17.22 4.92
C ASN A 197 -8.38 -17.32 5.28
N VAL A 198 -8.04 -17.91 6.43
CA VAL A 198 -6.66 -18.06 6.91
C VAL A 198 -5.98 -19.21 6.17
N GLU A 199 -4.75 -19.02 5.70
CA GLU A 199 -3.93 -20.12 5.17
C GLU A 199 -3.45 -21.00 6.33
N LYS A 200 -3.50 -22.33 6.17
CA LYS A 200 -3.23 -23.27 7.27
C LYS A 200 -2.53 -24.53 6.77
N ILE A 201 -1.69 -25.10 7.63
CA ILE A 201 -1.22 -26.49 7.54
C ILE A 201 -1.96 -27.26 8.64
N ASP A 202 -2.86 -28.16 8.26
CA ASP A 202 -3.82 -28.78 9.19
C ASP A 202 -4.58 -27.74 10.02
N THR A 203 -4.31 -27.65 11.33
CA THR A 203 -4.89 -26.67 12.26
C THR A 203 -3.97 -25.50 12.56
N HIS A 204 -2.78 -25.44 11.97
CA HIS A 204 -1.77 -24.43 12.24
C HIS A 204 -1.93 -23.23 11.28
N PRO A 205 -2.24 -22.02 11.80
CA PRO A 205 -2.25 -20.80 10.99
C PRO A 205 -0.89 -20.53 10.38
N VAL A 206 -0.85 -20.26 9.07
CA VAL A 206 0.35 -19.81 8.38
C VAL A 206 0.44 -18.29 8.50
N VAL A 207 1.56 -17.82 9.02
CA VAL A 207 1.85 -16.41 9.28
C VAL A 207 3.13 -16.02 8.56
N TYR A 208 3.08 -14.91 7.82
CA TYR A 208 4.21 -14.33 7.11
C TYR A 208 4.72 -13.14 7.91
N VAL A 209 5.92 -13.27 8.47
CA VAL A 209 6.54 -12.29 9.35
C VAL A 209 7.35 -11.30 8.50
N ALA A 210 7.03 -10.01 8.61
CA ALA A 210 7.73 -8.95 7.90
C ALA A 210 9.19 -8.81 8.35
N GLN A 211 10.07 -8.56 7.40
CA GLN A 211 11.51 -8.42 7.66
C GLN A 211 11.80 -7.22 8.56
N GLY A 212 12.48 -7.46 9.69
CA GLY A 212 12.93 -6.45 10.63
C GLY A 212 11.83 -5.85 11.51
N SER A 213 10.63 -5.59 10.98
CA SER A 213 9.50 -5.04 11.75
C SER A 213 8.70 -6.09 12.52
N HIS A 214 8.82 -7.37 12.13
CA HIS A 214 8.11 -8.53 12.67
C HIS A 214 6.58 -8.47 12.62
N ALA A 215 6.00 -7.48 11.95
CA ALA A 215 4.57 -7.41 11.71
C ALA A 215 4.06 -8.69 11.02
N ASN A 216 2.94 -9.21 11.49
CA ASN A 216 2.40 -10.50 11.08
C ASN A 216 1.35 -10.34 9.98
N TYR A 217 1.50 -11.07 8.88
CA TYR A 217 0.61 -11.00 7.72
C TYR A 217 0.02 -12.36 7.34
N PHE A 218 -1.17 -12.33 6.74
CA PHE A 218 -1.87 -13.53 6.28
C PHE A 218 -1.35 -14.06 4.93
N ARG A 219 -0.63 -13.26 4.15
CA ARG A 219 -0.13 -13.60 2.81
C ARG A 219 1.27 -13.03 2.55
N PRO A 220 2.10 -13.70 1.73
CA PRO A 220 3.50 -13.30 1.50
C PRO A 220 3.64 -12.06 0.60
N TYR A 221 2.53 -11.49 0.12
CA TYR A 221 2.52 -10.34 -0.78
C TYR A 221 1.84 -9.11 -0.17
N GLN A 222 1.41 -9.19 1.10
CA GLN A 222 0.94 -8.04 1.87
C GLN A 222 2.12 -7.16 2.33
N GLY A 223 1.86 -6.14 3.14
CA GLY A 223 2.87 -5.21 3.67
C GLY A 223 3.40 -4.17 2.68
N LYS A 224 3.37 -4.46 1.37
CA LYS A 224 3.86 -3.57 0.30
C LYS A 224 3.07 -2.27 0.08
N PHE A 225 1.89 -2.14 0.70
CA PHE A 225 1.02 -0.98 0.58
C PHE A 225 0.63 -0.51 1.98
N GLY A 226 1.08 0.67 2.37
CA GLY A 226 0.87 1.24 3.70
C GLY A 226 1.91 2.32 4.00
N LEU A 227 1.84 2.93 5.18
CA LEU A 227 2.92 3.81 5.63
C LEU A 227 4.19 3.01 5.88
N GLU A 228 4.07 1.90 6.61
CA GLU A 228 5.18 1.09 7.12
C GLU A 228 5.98 0.39 6.02
N ASN A 229 5.31 0.06 4.90
CA ASN A 229 5.94 -0.44 3.67
C ASN A 229 6.83 -1.68 3.90
N ASP A 230 6.29 -2.60 4.68
CA ASP A 230 6.97 -3.81 5.12
C ASP A 230 7.37 -4.73 3.96
N VAL A 231 8.51 -5.39 4.16
CA VAL A 231 9.01 -6.42 3.26
C VAL A 231 8.53 -7.78 3.75
N VAL A 232 7.44 -8.26 3.14
CA VAL A 232 6.83 -9.55 3.43
C VAL A 232 7.15 -10.53 2.30
N GLY A 233 7.44 -11.77 2.67
CA GLY A 233 7.80 -12.84 1.75
C GLY A 233 7.81 -14.20 2.45
N SER A 234 8.29 -15.21 1.72
CA SER A 234 8.43 -16.59 2.21
C SER A 234 9.68 -17.27 1.64
N ASP A 235 10.67 -16.49 1.25
CA ASP A 235 11.92 -16.92 0.64
C ASP A 235 13.06 -17.12 1.66
N GLY A 236 12.78 -16.91 2.95
CA GLY A 236 13.69 -17.17 4.08
C GLY A 236 13.39 -18.49 4.80
N ILE A 237 13.69 -18.54 6.10
CA ILE A 237 13.43 -19.73 6.92
C ILE A 237 11.93 -19.89 7.21
N THR A 238 11.52 -21.13 7.46
CA THR A 238 10.19 -21.45 8.00
C THR A 238 10.37 -22.11 9.36
N ILE A 239 9.71 -21.57 10.38
CA ILE A 239 9.64 -22.18 11.71
C ILE A 239 8.34 -22.97 11.76
N MET A 240 8.46 -24.30 11.81
CA MET A 240 7.31 -25.18 11.97
C MET A 240 6.87 -25.23 13.44
N PRO A 241 5.59 -25.55 13.72
CA PRO A 241 5.11 -25.74 15.10
C PRO A 241 5.98 -26.71 15.93
N SER A 242 6.56 -27.73 15.30
CA SER A 242 7.47 -28.68 15.95
C SER A 242 8.81 -28.09 16.41
N ASP A 243 9.25 -26.99 15.79
CA ASP A 243 10.50 -26.29 16.12
C ASP A 243 10.26 -25.13 17.11
N LEU A 244 8.99 -24.80 17.39
CA LEU A 244 8.58 -23.71 18.25
C LEU A 244 8.33 -24.21 19.68
N LYS A 245 9.16 -23.76 20.62
CA LYS A 245 8.99 -24.09 22.04
C LYS A 245 7.84 -23.25 22.63
N LEU A 246 6.73 -23.91 22.93
CA LEU A 246 5.56 -23.28 23.54
C LEU A 246 5.73 -23.20 25.06
N PHE A 247 5.55 -22.00 25.61
CA PHE A 247 5.67 -21.76 27.06
C PHE A 247 4.37 -21.13 27.58
N ILE A 248 3.58 -21.90 28.35
CA ILE A 248 2.29 -21.44 28.86
C ILE A 248 2.48 -20.37 29.94
N LEU A 249 1.85 -19.21 29.75
CA LEU A 249 1.86 -18.08 30.67
C LEU A 249 0.71 -18.19 31.69
N GLY A 250 1.02 -17.89 32.95
CA GLY A 250 0.08 -17.88 34.06
C GLY A 250 -0.49 -16.50 34.37
N GLU A 251 -1.69 -16.49 34.94
CA GLU A 251 -2.39 -15.27 35.33
C GLU A 251 -1.80 -14.60 36.58
N LYS A 252 -2.07 -13.30 36.72
CA LYS A 252 -1.61 -12.52 37.87
C LYS A 252 -2.15 -13.14 39.17
N GLY A 253 -1.28 -13.34 40.15
CA GLY A 253 -1.61 -13.91 41.47
C GLY A 253 -1.50 -15.43 41.57
N ILE A 254 -1.53 -16.16 40.46
CA ILE A 254 -1.34 -17.64 40.43
C ILE A 254 -0.14 -18.09 39.59
N ARG A 255 0.55 -17.16 38.92
CA ARG A 255 1.71 -17.47 38.06
C ARG A 255 2.93 -17.98 38.84
N PRO A 256 3.73 -18.88 38.23
CA PRO A 256 5.05 -19.25 38.73
C PRO A 256 5.99 -18.03 38.89
N VAL A 257 6.92 -18.11 39.84
CA VAL A 257 7.87 -17.02 40.17
C VAL A 257 8.82 -16.70 39.01
N ASP A 258 9.18 -17.70 38.20
CA ASP A 258 9.97 -17.54 36.98
C ASP A 258 9.22 -16.82 35.85
N GLN A 259 7.90 -16.57 36.02
CA GLN A 259 7.09 -15.75 35.13
C GLN A 259 6.81 -14.34 35.67
N SER A 260 7.40 -13.95 36.81
CA SER A 260 7.13 -12.65 37.42
C SER A 260 7.53 -11.46 36.53
N TRP A 261 8.42 -11.67 35.56
CA TRP A 261 8.78 -10.68 34.54
C TRP A 261 7.58 -10.09 33.78
N LEU A 262 6.45 -10.81 33.71
CA LEU A 262 5.19 -10.32 33.15
C LEU A 262 4.66 -9.08 33.88
N ASP A 263 5.01 -8.90 35.15
CA ASP A 263 4.57 -7.78 35.99
C ASP A 263 5.45 -6.52 35.83
N PHE A 264 6.47 -6.56 34.97
CA PHE A 264 7.33 -5.42 34.67
C PHE A 264 6.62 -4.41 33.74
N PRO A 265 6.28 -3.20 34.21
CA PRO A 265 5.56 -2.18 33.44
C PRO A 265 6.48 -1.34 32.53
N GLY A 266 7.79 -1.58 32.58
CA GLY A 266 8.78 -0.82 31.83
C GLY A 266 8.86 -1.22 30.35
N ARG A 267 9.68 -0.48 29.61
CA ARG A 267 9.96 -0.77 28.20
C ARG A 267 10.95 -1.91 28.04
N TRP A 268 10.74 -2.74 27.02
CA TRP A 268 11.62 -3.82 26.61
C TRP A 268 12.53 -3.32 25.49
N GLY A 269 13.60 -2.63 25.87
CA GLY A 269 14.52 -1.94 24.96
C GLY A 269 14.83 -0.52 25.43
N TYR A 270 15.78 0.13 24.76
CA TYR A 270 16.10 1.55 24.94
C TYR A 270 14.84 2.43 24.95
N TRP A 271 14.77 3.41 25.87
CA TRP A 271 13.64 4.37 25.91
C TRP A 271 13.91 5.59 25.04
N GLY A 272 15.07 6.21 25.20
CA GLY A 272 15.39 7.48 24.55
C GLY A 272 14.68 8.72 25.10
N THR A 273 14.83 9.80 24.36
CA THR A 273 14.18 11.11 24.51
C THR A 273 12.74 11.07 23.99
N ASP A 274 11.92 12.08 24.32
CA ASP A 274 10.54 12.12 23.82
C ASP A 274 10.48 12.21 22.28
N ASP A 275 11.46 12.89 21.68
CA ASP A 275 11.60 12.96 20.23
C ASP A 275 11.94 11.59 19.62
N GLU A 276 12.74 10.76 20.30
CA GLU A 276 13.09 9.40 19.86
C GLU A 276 11.92 8.44 20.03
N VAL A 277 11.12 8.58 21.09
CA VAL A 277 9.88 7.83 21.28
C VAL A 277 8.90 8.10 20.13
N VAL A 278 8.75 9.37 19.75
CA VAL A 278 7.91 9.79 18.61
C VAL A 278 8.41 9.22 17.27
N ARG A 279 9.70 8.92 17.15
CA ARG A 279 10.31 8.31 15.96
C ARG A 279 10.28 6.78 15.96
N GLY A 280 9.62 6.14 16.92
CA GLY A 280 9.58 4.67 17.01
C GLY A 280 10.92 4.06 17.43
N LEU A 281 11.79 4.80 18.13
CA LEU A 281 13.09 4.28 18.60
C LEU A 281 13.03 3.70 20.02
N ALA A 282 11.89 3.83 20.68
CA ALA A 282 11.67 3.34 22.03
C ALA A 282 11.16 1.89 21.99
N GLY A 283 11.79 1.00 22.74
CA GLY A 283 11.34 -0.38 22.88
C GLY A 283 9.89 -0.48 23.37
N PRO A 284 9.17 -1.56 23.02
CA PRO A 284 7.76 -1.74 23.35
C PRO A 284 7.53 -1.89 24.86
N LEU A 285 6.30 -1.69 25.31
CA LEU A 285 5.89 -2.13 26.64
C LEU A 285 5.75 -3.66 26.68
N GLY A 286 6.00 -4.26 27.84
CA GLY A 286 5.84 -5.71 28.05
C GLY A 286 4.42 -6.21 27.77
N VAL A 287 4.26 -7.52 27.59
CA VAL A 287 3.01 -8.15 27.09
C VAL A 287 1.74 -7.72 27.83
N VAL A 288 1.77 -7.65 29.17
CA VAL A 288 0.62 -7.23 30.00
C VAL A 288 0.26 -5.75 29.82
N PHE A 289 1.23 -4.93 29.43
CA PHE A 289 1.11 -3.47 29.30
C PHE A 289 1.06 -3.01 27.84
N ASN A 290 1.16 -3.94 26.90
CA ASN A 290 1.19 -3.65 25.47
C ASN A 290 -0.16 -3.08 25.00
N GLN A 291 -0.13 -1.98 24.23
CA GLN A 291 -1.33 -1.22 23.81
C GLN A 291 -2.26 -0.87 24.98
N ASP A 292 -1.74 -0.18 25.99
CA ASP A 292 -2.47 0.16 27.22
C ASP A 292 -3.05 -1.06 27.96
N GLY A 293 -2.46 -2.25 27.73
CA GLY A 293 -2.87 -3.53 28.28
C GLY A 293 -4.08 -4.17 27.60
N ILE A 294 -4.64 -3.55 26.55
CA ILE A 294 -5.86 -4.04 25.89
C ILE A 294 -5.64 -5.41 25.24
N ARG A 295 -4.46 -5.66 24.67
CA ARG A 295 -4.15 -6.92 23.98
C ARG A 295 -4.26 -8.09 24.95
N TRP A 296 -3.67 -7.95 26.14
CA TRP A 296 -3.68 -8.96 27.19
C TRP A 296 -5.03 -9.08 27.91
N ALA A 297 -5.60 -7.96 28.33
CA ALA A 297 -6.75 -7.95 29.24
C ALA A 297 -8.11 -8.08 28.55
N ASP A 298 -8.24 -7.63 27.29
CA ASP A 298 -9.49 -7.66 26.54
C ASP A 298 -9.24 -7.93 25.03
N PRO A 299 -8.79 -9.15 24.66
CA PRO A 299 -8.57 -9.53 23.27
C PRO A 299 -9.76 -9.27 22.34
N PRO A 300 -11.04 -9.52 22.73
CA PRO A 300 -12.19 -9.19 21.90
C PRO A 300 -12.31 -7.69 21.59
N ASN A 301 -11.90 -6.81 22.51
CA ASN A 301 -11.89 -5.38 22.24
C ASN A 301 -10.76 -4.99 21.27
N TYR A 302 -9.57 -5.55 21.44
CA TYR A 302 -8.47 -5.39 20.48
C TYR A 302 -8.89 -5.85 19.08
N LEU A 303 -9.53 -7.02 18.97
CA LEU A 303 -10.06 -7.56 17.72
C LEU A 303 -10.97 -6.57 16.98
N ARG A 304 -11.91 -5.93 17.68
CA ARG A 304 -12.81 -4.91 17.08
C ARG A 304 -12.07 -3.66 16.60
N GLY A 305 -10.89 -3.37 17.14
CA GLY A 305 -10.03 -2.26 16.75
C GLY A 305 -9.11 -2.55 15.56
N THR A 306 -9.12 -3.77 15.01
CA THR A 306 -8.27 -4.18 13.89
C THR A 306 -8.99 -4.18 12.54
N LEU A 307 -8.21 -4.13 11.45
CA LEU A 307 -8.75 -4.24 10.10
C LEU A 307 -9.21 -5.67 9.81
N THR A 308 -10.50 -5.86 9.52
CA THR A 308 -11.01 -7.16 9.10
C THR A 308 -10.74 -7.39 7.61
N VAL A 309 -10.05 -8.47 7.27
CA VAL A 309 -9.65 -8.83 5.92
C VAL A 309 -10.27 -10.14 5.47
N ASP A 310 -10.54 -10.25 4.17
CA ASP A 310 -11.19 -11.40 3.55
C ASP A 310 -10.55 -11.80 2.22
N ALA A 311 -11.14 -12.78 1.53
CA ALA A 311 -10.67 -13.24 0.22
C ALA A 311 -10.61 -12.13 -0.85
N ASN A 312 -11.52 -11.15 -0.81
CA ASN A 312 -11.51 -10.02 -1.75
C ASN A 312 -10.34 -9.09 -1.46
N TYR A 313 -10.10 -8.78 -0.18
CA TYR A 313 -8.94 -8.00 0.24
C TYR A 313 -7.64 -8.70 -0.17
N PHE A 314 -7.50 -10.00 0.07
CA PHE A 314 -6.30 -10.75 -0.34
C PHE A 314 -6.10 -10.76 -1.86
N THR A 315 -7.17 -10.79 -2.64
CA THR A 315 -7.10 -10.66 -4.11
C THR A 315 -6.63 -9.26 -4.51
N LEU A 316 -7.16 -8.22 -3.86
CA LEU A 316 -6.75 -6.84 -4.11
C LEU A 316 -5.29 -6.61 -3.73
N ALA A 317 -4.86 -7.09 -2.56
CA ALA A 317 -3.47 -7.04 -2.13
C ALA A 317 -2.55 -7.77 -3.11
N TRP A 318 -2.97 -8.91 -3.66
CA TRP A 318 -2.22 -9.61 -4.69
C TRP A 318 -2.10 -8.78 -5.99
N VAL A 319 -3.21 -8.20 -6.46
CA VAL A 319 -3.20 -7.33 -7.65
C VAL A 319 -2.29 -6.13 -7.44
N ALA A 320 -2.36 -5.52 -6.26
CA ALA A 320 -1.53 -4.40 -5.89
C ALA A 320 -0.05 -4.82 -5.89
N ALA A 321 0.31 -5.91 -5.20
CA ALA A 321 1.69 -6.42 -5.13
C ALA A 321 2.27 -6.82 -6.50
N ASN A 322 1.41 -7.22 -7.44
CA ASN A 322 1.79 -7.63 -8.79
C ASN A 322 1.46 -6.58 -9.86
N ILE A 323 1.08 -5.36 -9.47
CA ILE A 323 0.60 -4.34 -10.41
C ILE A 323 1.65 -4.05 -11.48
N LEU A 324 2.91 -4.03 -11.09
CA LEU A 324 4.03 -3.82 -12.01
C LEU A 324 4.12 -4.91 -13.08
N LEU A 325 4.09 -6.18 -12.66
CA LEU A 325 4.14 -7.34 -13.55
C LEU A 325 2.93 -7.38 -14.48
N ILE A 326 1.74 -7.04 -13.97
CA ILE A 326 0.50 -6.97 -14.75
C ILE A 326 0.62 -5.90 -15.84
N PHE A 327 1.13 -4.71 -15.51
CA PHE A 327 1.35 -3.63 -16.48
C PHE A 327 2.40 -3.99 -17.54
N VAL A 328 3.49 -4.64 -17.14
CA VAL A 328 4.52 -5.14 -18.06
C VAL A 328 3.92 -6.19 -19.01
N ALA A 329 3.24 -7.21 -18.49
CA ALA A 329 2.60 -8.25 -19.28
C ALA A 329 1.58 -7.67 -20.28
N TYR A 330 0.71 -6.75 -19.81
CA TYR A 330 -0.22 -6.03 -20.66
C TYR A 330 0.49 -5.28 -21.79
N THR A 331 1.57 -4.56 -21.47
CA THR A 331 2.34 -3.78 -22.45
C THR A 331 2.99 -4.68 -23.49
N VAL A 332 3.56 -5.81 -23.07
CA VAL A 332 4.18 -6.81 -23.97
C VAL A 332 3.13 -7.43 -24.89
N ILE A 333 2.01 -7.90 -24.37
CA ILE A 333 0.93 -8.52 -25.16
C ILE A 333 0.38 -7.52 -26.17
N ARG A 334 0.04 -6.30 -25.74
CA ARG A 334 -0.48 -5.25 -26.63
C ARG A 334 0.57 -4.80 -27.64
N GLY A 335 1.83 -4.73 -27.24
CA GLY A 335 2.97 -4.44 -28.10
C GLY A 335 3.11 -5.47 -29.21
N ALA A 336 3.11 -6.76 -28.87
CA ALA A 336 3.18 -7.86 -29.83
C ALA A 336 2.04 -7.81 -30.86
N LEU A 337 0.80 -7.59 -30.40
CA LEU A 337 -0.37 -7.44 -31.28
C LEU A 337 -0.21 -6.25 -32.25
N LYS A 338 0.32 -5.11 -31.78
CA LYS A 338 0.62 -3.96 -32.64
C LYS A 338 1.72 -4.29 -33.64
N VAL A 339 2.80 -4.94 -33.23
CA VAL A 339 3.90 -5.35 -34.12
C VAL A 339 3.40 -6.27 -35.24
N VAL A 340 2.56 -7.27 -34.92
CA VAL A 340 1.91 -8.12 -35.92
C VAL A 340 1.05 -7.29 -36.87
N GLY A 341 0.26 -6.35 -36.34
CA GLY A 341 -0.54 -5.42 -37.13
C GLY A 341 0.30 -4.57 -38.09
N ILE A 342 1.43 -4.04 -37.61
CA ILE A 342 2.40 -3.26 -38.40
C ILE A 342 3.03 -4.11 -39.50
N ALA A 343 3.43 -5.35 -39.19
CA ALA A 343 3.99 -6.27 -40.17
C ALA A 343 2.99 -6.59 -41.30
N ARG A 344 1.71 -6.81 -40.96
CA ARG A 344 0.64 -6.99 -41.96
C ARG A 344 0.44 -5.75 -42.83
N LEU A 345 0.46 -4.55 -42.24
CA LEU A 345 0.35 -3.30 -43.01
C LEU A 345 1.53 -3.09 -43.94
N ARG A 346 2.75 -3.40 -43.48
CA ARG A 346 3.96 -3.29 -44.29
C ARG A 346 3.88 -4.21 -45.52
N ARG A 347 3.42 -5.46 -45.33
CA ARG A 347 3.22 -6.42 -46.45
C ARG A 347 2.19 -5.92 -47.46
N ASN A 348 1.14 -5.26 -47.00
CA ASN A 348 0.04 -4.79 -47.85
C ASN A 348 0.21 -3.33 -48.33
N GLY A 349 1.39 -2.70 -48.16
CA GLY A 349 1.62 -1.30 -48.55
C GLY A 349 0.79 -0.25 -47.79
N GLY A 350 0.12 -0.64 -46.71
CA GLY A 350 -0.81 0.21 -45.94
C GLY A 350 -0.15 1.10 -44.89
N LEU A 351 1.18 1.15 -44.83
CA LEU A 351 1.93 1.94 -43.86
C LEU A 351 2.02 3.41 -44.32
N MET A 352 1.39 4.33 -43.60
CA MET A 352 1.26 5.74 -44.05
C MET A 352 2.29 6.68 -43.44
N MET A 353 3.15 6.21 -42.52
CA MET A 353 4.14 7.02 -41.78
C MET A 353 4.99 7.91 -42.70
N GLY A 354 5.63 7.32 -43.71
CA GLY A 354 6.49 8.05 -44.65
C GLY A 354 5.71 9.05 -45.52
N LYS A 355 4.45 8.74 -45.88
CA LYS A 355 3.60 9.66 -46.64
C LYS A 355 3.18 10.86 -45.78
N PHE A 356 2.84 10.62 -44.51
CA PHE A 356 2.52 11.69 -43.57
C PHE A 356 3.72 12.61 -43.33
N LEU A 357 4.93 12.07 -43.12
CA LEU A 357 6.16 12.87 -42.96
C LEU A 357 6.45 13.81 -44.12
N LYS A 358 6.09 13.43 -45.36
CA LYS A 358 6.25 14.26 -46.57
C LYS A 358 5.08 15.21 -46.81
N SER A 359 4.03 15.16 -46.00
CA SER A 359 2.81 15.95 -46.14
C SER A 359 2.74 17.08 -45.10
N ARG A 360 1.68 17.90 -45.16
CA ARG A 360 1.34 18.87 -44.09
C ARG A 360 1.17 18.22 -42.71
N GLY A 361 0.82 16.93 -42.64
CA GLY A 361 0.77 16.17 -41.39
C GLY A 361 2.13 15.83 -40.79
N GLY A 362 3.23 16.01 -41.54
CA GLY A 362 4.58 15.72 -41.07
C GLY A 362 4.97 16.57 -39.86
N VAL A 363 4.54 17.83 -39.81
CA VAL A 363 4.74 18.73 -38.66
C VAL A 363 4.07 18.15 -37.40
N GLY A 364 2.80 17.76 -37.50
CA GLY A 364 2.07 17.18 -36.37
C GLY A 364 2.70 15.88 -35.87
N LEU A 365 3.15 15.03 -36.80
CA LEU A 365 3.82 13.78 -36.49
C LEU A 365 5.19 14.00 -35.81
N MET A 366 6.00 14.94 -36.31
CA MET A 366 7.29 15.28 -35.71
C MET A 366 7.13 15.89 -34.32
N LEU A 367 6.18 16.80 -34.12
CA LEU A 367 5.87 17.34 -32.79
C LEU A 367 5.45 16.23 -31.82
N GLY A 368 4.65 15.27 -32.28
CA GLY A 368 4.28 14.09 -31.50
C GLY A 368 5.49 13.22 -31.10
N ILE A 369 6.44 13.00 -32.03
CA ILE A 369 7.68 12.26 -31.76
C ILE A 369 8.57 13.03 -30.76
N THR A 370 8.75 14.33 -30.95
CA THR A 370 9.50 15.18 -30.01
C THR A 370 8.87 15.14 -28.63
N ALA A 371 7.55 15.21 -28.52
CA ALA A 371 6.86 15.10 -27.25
C ALA A 371 7.06 13.72 -26.58
N ILE A 372 7.12 12.64 -27.35
CA ILE A 372 7.47 11.31 -26.84
C ILE A 372 8.89 11.32 -26.26
N ALA A 373 9.88 11.85 -26.97
CA ALA A 373 11.26 11.92 -26.50
C ALA A 373 11.39 12.75 -25.21
N ILE A 374 10.74 13.91 -25.15
CA ILE A 374 10.70 14.76 -23.95
C ILE A 374 10.06 14.02 -22.78
N THR A 375 8.96 13.29 -23.01
CA THR A 375 8.30 12.52 -21.94
C THR A 375 9.23 11.44 -21.40
N LEU A 376 9.92 10.69 -22.27
CA LEU A 376 10.86 9.65 -21.85
C LEU A 376 11.99 10.23 -20.97
N ALA A 377 12.57 11.36 -21.39
CA ALA A 377 13.59 12.04 -20.59
C ALA A 377 13.04 12.53 -19.24
N ALA A 378 11.80 13.00 -19.21
CA ALA A 378 11.15 13.50 -18.00
C ALA A 378 10.85 12.40 -16.95
N LEU A 379 10.71 11.14 -17.36
CA LEU A 379 10.40 10.03 -16.45
C LEU A 379 11.52 9.74 -15.44
N SER A 380 12.78 9.99 -15.81
CA SER A 380 13.94 9.79 -14.94
C SER A 380 14.38 11.05 -14.18
N MET A 381 13.60 12.14 -14.28
CA MET A 381 13.92 13.41 -13.63
C MET A 381 13.01 13.68 -12.42
N PRO A 382 13.43 14.51 -11.46
CA PRO A 382 12.60 14.91 -10.34
C PRO A 382 11.31 15.60 -10.80
N TRP A 383 10.17 15.18 -10.24
CA TRP A 383 8.87 15.81 -10.50
C TRP A 383 8.51 16.81 -9.41
N TYR A 384 8.85 16.52 -8.16
CA TYR A 384 8.63 17.41 -7.02
C TYR A 384 9.65 17.14 -5.92
N SER A 385 10.03 18.16 -5.17
CA SER A 385 10.89 18.00 -4.00
C SER A 385 10.56 19.02 -2.92
N ILE A 386 10.76 18.62 -1.66
CA ILE A 386 10.83 19.49 -0.48
C ILE A 386 12.22 19.26 0.12
N THR A 387 13.00 20.33 0.23
CA THR A 387 14.36 20.30 0.77
C THR A 387 14.51 21.23 1.97
N ALA A 388 15.40 20.88 2.88
CA ALA A 388 15.75 21.67 4.05
C ALA A 388 17.25 21.98 4.09
N SER A 389 17.61 23.23 4.40
CA SER A 389 18.98 23.64 4.68
C SER A 389 19.04 24.42 5.98
N SER A 390 19.87 24.01 6.92
CA SER A 390 20.03 24.71 8.21
C SER A 390 21.21 25.68 8.16
N GLU A 391 21.05 26.87 8.72
CA GLU A 391 22.11 27.90 8.78
C GLU A 391 23.00 27.77 10.03
N THR A 392 22.51 27.05 11.05
CA THR A 392 23.17 26.84 12.34
C THR A 392 23.02 25.38 12.78
N GLY A 393 23.83 24.91 13.74
CA GLY A 393 23.80 23.52 14.22
C GLY A 393 24.67 22.54 13.40
N PRO A 394 24.60 21.22 13.68
CA PRO A 394 25.43 20.18 13.04
C PRO A 394 25.32 20.13 11.50
N LEU A 395 24.25 20.72 10.97
CA LEU A 395 23.89 20.71 9.54
C LEU A 395 24.31 21.96 8.75
N ALA A 396 24.89 22.98 9.40
CA ALA A 396 25.24 24.26 8.76
C ALA A 396 26.25 24.15 7.59
N LYS A 397 26.86 22.97 7.39
CA LYS A 397 27.84 22.68 6.33
C LYS A 397 27.39 21.59 5.35
N GLN A 398 26.16 21.08 5.45
CA GLN A 398 25.67 20.01 4.57
C GLN A 398 24.88 20.57 3.38
N GLN A 399 24.87 19.82 2.28
CA GLN A 399 24.02 20.12 1.12
C GLN A 399 22.54 20.11 1.55
N PRO A 400 21.65 20.86 0.85
CA PRO A 400 20.22 20.81 1.12
C PRO A 400 19.71 19.37 1.18
N VAL A 401 19.06 19.04 2.28
CA VAL A 401 18.54 17.71 2.57
C VAL A 401 17.20 17.54 1.91
N GLU A 402 17.00 16.43 1.19
CA GLU A 402 15.70 16.11 0.60
C GLU A 402 14.78 15.46 1.64
N LEU A 403 13.80 16.21 2.14
CA LEU A 403 12.78 15.73 3.09
C LEU A 403 11.69 14.92 2.40
N MET A 404 11.37 15.29 1.15
CA MET A 404 10.39 14.59 0.36
C MET A 404 10.74 14.74 -1.12
N SER A 405 10.57 13.68 -1.89
CA SER A 405 10.61 13.76 -3.35
C SER A 405 9.55 12.91 -4.00
N ILE A 406 9.17 13.35 -5.19
CA ILE A 406 8.32 12.58 -6.10
C ILE A 406 9.04 12.54 -7.44
N ASN A 407 9.31 11.34 -7.95
CA ASN A 407 9.88 11.16 -9.27
C ASN A 407 9.36 9.85 -9.92
N GLY A 408 9.63 9.67 -11.21
CA GLY A 408 9.14 8.51 -11.93
C GLY A 408 9.82 7.19 -11.54
N VAL A 409 11.05 7.21 -11.04
CA VAL A 409 11.83 6.00 -10.76
C VAL A 409 11.52 5.43 -9.38
N ASN A 410 11.59 6.28 -8.37
CA ASN A 410 11.42 5.91 -6.96
C ASN A 410 10.00 6.16 -6.43
N GLY A 411 9.14 6.81 -7.22
CA GLY A 411 7.80 7.21 -6.79
C GLY A 411 7.87 8.35 -5.78
N LEU A 412 7.04 8.28 -4.73
CA LEU A 412 7.08 9.17 -3.57
C LEU A 412 8.07 8.61 -2.53
N GLN A 413 8.97 9.47 -2.07
CA GLN A 413 9.85 9.24 -0.94
C GLN A 413 9.66 10.36 0.09
N ILE A 414 9.53 10.00 1.36
CA ILE A 414 9.56 10.92 2.50
C ILE A 414 10.73 10.47 3.35
N ASN A 415 11.66 11.36 3.66
CA ASN A 415 12.85 11.06 4.43
C ASN A 415 12.77 11.77 5.78
N MET A 416 13.19 11.05 6.82
CA MET A 416 13.34 11.59 8.15
C MET A 416 14.80 11.88 8.43
N PHE A 417 15.05 13.06 8.98
CA PHE A 417 16.36 13.41 9.52
C PHE A 417 16.51 12.84 10.93
N LEU A 418 17.58 12.08 11.17
CA LEU A 418 17.80 11.38 12.43
C LEU A 418 18.88 12.02 13.33
N GLY A 419 19.51 13.12 12.90
CA GLY A 419 20.60 13.76 13.64
C GLY A 419 21.99 13.17 13.29
N SER A 420 23.05 13.92 13.63
CA SER A 420 24.45 13.57 13.33
C SER A 420 24.98 12.36 14.09
N ASP A 421 24.29 11.95 15.15
CA ASP A 421 24.74 10.92 16.09
C ASP A 421 23.96 9.60 15.92
N SER A 422 23.11 9.52 14.90
CA SER A 422 22.37 8.30 14.56
C SER A 422 23.25 7.35 13.76
N GLU A 423 23.26 6.06 14.11
CA GLU A 423 24.05 4.99 13.47
C GLU A 423 23.69 4.72 11.98
N SER A 424 22.85 5.56 11.37
CA SER A 424 22.69 5.59 9.92
C SER A 424 23.95 6.18 9.31
N SER A 425 24.65 5.42 8.47
CA SER A 425 25.81 5.86 7.66
C SER A 425 25.56 7.12 6.81
N SER A 426 24.33 7.63 6.75
CA SER A 426 23.97 8.89 6.10
C SER A 426 23.37 9.97 7.03
N GLY A 427 23.02 9.66 8.29
CA GLY A 427 22.26 10.58 9.17
C GLY A 427 20.76 10.70 8.84
N TYR A 428 20.26 9.86 7.91
CA TYR A 428 18.87 9.85 7.44
C TYR A 428 18.31 8.42 7.39
N ARG A 429 16.98 8.29 7.47
CA ARG A 429 16.24 7.10 7.02
C ARG A 429 15.04 7.50 6.18
N SER A 430 14.75 6.73 5.13
CA SER A 430 13.52 6.90 4.37
C SER A 430 12.36 6.47 5.27
N LEU A 431 11.50 7.43 5.59
CA LEU A 431 10.29 7.21 6.38
C LEU A 431 9.33 6.42 5.51
N LEU A 432 8.89 7.00 4.39
CA LEU A 432 7.94 6.37 3.47
C LEU A 432 8.54 6.27 2.07
N SER A 433 8.39 5.12 1.42
CA SER A 433 8.65 5.00 -0.01
C SER A 433 7.56 4.16 -0.66
N THR A 434 6.95 4.65 -1.75
CA THR A 434 5.84 3.94 -2.39
C THR A 434 6.23 2.65 -3.10
N GLN A 435 7.51 2.24 -3.12
CA GLN A 435 8.10 1.07 -3.83
C GLN A 435 7.72 0.89 -5.32
N ILE A 436 6.86 1.75 -5.88
CA ILE A 436 6.30 1.65 -7.23
C ILE A 436 6.90 2.75 -8.09
N PRO A 437 7.64 2.40 -9.15
CA PRO A 437 8.08 3.36 -10.15
C PRO A 437 6.88 3.94 -10.91
N PHE A 438 6.48 5.17 -10.61
CA PHE A 438 5.40 5.87 -11.32
C PHE A 438 5.67 5.98 -12.83
N ALA A 439 6.95 5.95 -13.24
CA ALA A 439 7.38 5.96 -14.63
C ALA A 439 6.80 4.78 -15.41
N ILE A 440 6.53 3.63 -14.80
CA ILE A 440 6.07 2.45 -15.53
C ILE A 440 4.62 2.60 -15.94
N LEU A 441 3.80 3.27 -15.13
CA LEU A 441 2.41 3.60 -15.46
C LEU A 441 2.32 4.47 -16.72
N ILE A 442 3.25 5.42 -16.88
CA ILE A 442 3.32 6.32 -18.03
C ILE A 442 4.05 5.68 -19.21
N GLY A 443 5.16 4.99 -18.92
CA GLY A 443 6.07 4.36 -19.88
C GLY A 443 5.37 3.30 -20.74
N ALA A 444 4.50 2.49 -20.14
CA ALA A 444 3.66 1.54 -20.86
C ALA A 444 2.86 2.20 -22.01
N GLY A 445 2.21 3.33 -21.70
CA GLY A 445 1.46 4.12 -22.68
C GLY A 445 2.36 4.69 -23.77
N ILE A 446 3.56 5.18 -23.42
CA ILE A 446 4.52 5.73 -24.37
C ILE A 446 5.02 4.66 -25.35
N VAL A 447 5.40 3.48 -24.85
CA VAL A 447 5.87 2.36 -25.70
C VAL A 447 4.79 1.98 -26.72
N LEU A 448 3.55 1.84 -26.26
CA LEU A 448 2.41 1.55 -27.15
C LEU A 448 2.13 2.69 -28.13
N LEU A 449 2.35 3.94 -27.74
CA LEU A 449 2.20 5.12 -28.60
C LEU A 449 3.28 5.18 -29.68
N ILE A 450 4.54 4.82 -29.38
CA ILE A 450 5.61 4.73 -30.38
C ILE A 450 5.23 3.74 -31.49
N LEU A 451 4.72 2.57 -31.10
CA LEU A 451 4.23 1.58 -32.07
C LEU A 451 3.04 2.11 -32.89
N ASP A 452 2.16 2.92 -32.28
CA ASP A 452 1.06 3.56 -32.99
C ASP A 452 1.51 4.62 -33.99
N VAL A 453 2.57 5.36 -33.68
CA VAL A 453 3.22 6.30 -34.60
C VAL A 453 3.82 5.53 -35.79
N ILE A 454 4.60 4.48 -35.54
CA ILE A 454 5.20 3.63 -36.59
C ILE A 454 4.12 3.00 -37.48
N GLY A 455 3.04 2.50 -36.86
CA GLY A 455 1.91 1.85 -37.52
C GLY A 455 0.80 2.77 -38.00
N VAL A 456 1.06 4.08 -38.15
CA VAL A 456 0.01 5.04 -38.49
C VAL A 456 -0.67 4.70 -39.82
N LYS A 457 -2.01 4.65 -39.77
CA LYS A 457 -2.90 4.43 -40.93
C LYS A 457 -3.71 5.66 -41.30
N SER A 458 -4.02 6.50 -40.32
CA SER A 458 -4.91 7.66 -40.45
C SER A 458 -4.46 8.77 -39.53
N GLY A 459 -4.55 10.00 -40.04
CA GLY A 459 -4.21 11.20 -39.29
C GLY A 459 -5.14 11.42 -38.10
N LYS A 460 -6.44 11.16 -38.28
CA LYS A 460 -7.43 11.28 -37.21
C LYS A 460 -7.18 10.28 -36.07
N SER A 461 -6.82 9.04 -36.40
CA SER A 461 -6.56 8.00 -35.39
C SER A 461 -5.36 8.35 -34.51
N ILE A 462 -4.23 8.73 -35.11
CA ILE A 462 -3.04 9.11 -34.35
C ILE A 462 -3.22 10.45 -33.63
N GLY A 463 -3.95 11.40 -34.23
CA GLY A 463 -4.28 12.67 -33.60
C GLY A 463 -5.04 12.51 -32.28
N LYS A 464 -6.05 11.63 -32.25
CA LYS A 464 -6.76 11.28 -31.00
C LYS A 464 -5.82 10.66 -29.94
N LYS A 465 -4.89 9.81 -30.36
CA LYS A 465 -3.91 9.19 -29.45
C LYS A 465 -2.95 10.21 -28.87
N PHE A 466 -2.51 11.21 -29.65
CA PHE A 466 -1.72 12.32 -29.12
C PHE A 466 -2.52 13.14 -28.10
N LEU A 467 -3.80 13.44 -28.35
CA LEU A 467 -4.64 14.15 -27.37
C LEU A 467 -4.81 13.36 -26.06
N ILE A 468 -5.07 12.06 -26.13
CA ILE A 468 -5.14 11.20 -24.93
C ILE A 468 -3.78 11.18 -24.22
N GLY A 469 -2.69 11.07 -24.99
CA GLY A 469 -1.32 11.13 -24.46
C GLY A 469 -0.97 12.47 -23.80
N ALA A 470 -1.63 13.57 -24.17
CA ALA A 470 -1.45 14.85 -23.49
C ALA A 470 -2.04 14.81 -22.07
N ILE A 471 -3.22 14.23 -21.90
CA ILE A 471 -3.86 14.05 -20.59
C ILE A 471 -2.97 13.21 -19.68
N THR A 472 -2.45 12.08 -20.17
CA THR A 472 -1.57 11.22 -19.37
C THR A 472 -0.25 11.89 -18.99
N SER A 473 0.25 12.82 -19.81
CA SER A 473 1.44 13.61 -19.46
C SER A 473 1.17 14.70 -18.44
N LEU A 474 -0.04 15.26 -18.37
CA LEU A 474 -0.39 16.26 -17.35
C LEU A 474 -0.72 15.62 -16.00
N LEU A 475 -1.12 14.35 -15.99
CA LEU A 475 -1.62 13.66 -14.81
C LEU A 475 -0.64 13.68 -13.61
N PRO A 476 0.68 13.46 -13.77
CA PRO A 476 1.62 13.59 -12.64
C PRO A 476 1.62 14.99 -12.02
N PHE A 477 1.63 16.04 -12.84
CA PHE A 477 1.60 17.41 -12.35
C PHE A 477 0.30 17.70 -11.58
N ILE A 478 -0.85 17.29 -12.13
CA ILE A 478 -2.16 17.50 -11.50
C ILE A 478 -2.28 16.71 -10.19
N ILE A 479 -1.87 15.43 -10.18
CA ILE A 479 -1.93 14.58 -8.98
C ILE A 479 -1.02 15.13 -7.89
N ILE A 480 0.22 15.49 -8.23
CA ILE A 480 1.15 16.08 -7.26
C ILE A 480 0.59 17.39 -6.72
N TYR A 481 0.06 18.27 -7.57
CA TYR A 481 -0.53 19.52 -7.12
C TYR A 481 -1.66 19.27 -6.10
N ILE A 482 -2.59 18.36 -6.42
CA ILE A 482 -3.70 18.00 -5.54
C ILE A 482 -3.19 17.39 -4.24
N PHE A 483 -2.22 16.46 -4.32
CA PHE A 483 -1.62 15.81 -3.16
C PHE A 483 -0.96 16.80 -2.20
N ILE A 484 -0.14 17.71 -2.73
CA ILE A 484 0.52 18.75 -1.93
C ILE A 484 -0.52 19.70 -1.31
N ALA A 485 -1.54 20.11 -2.07
CA ALA A 485 -2.63 20.95 -1.56
C ALA A 485 -3.45 20.25 -0.47
N SER A 486 -3.50 18.91 -0.47
CA SER A 486 -4.26 18.12 0.51
C SER A 486 -3.43 17.61 1.69
N LEU A 487 -2.14 17.96 1.80
CA LEU A 487 -1.29 17.55 2.94
C LEU A 487 -1.93 17.81 4.32
N PRO A 488 -2.56 18.98 4.60
CA PRO A 488 -3.18 19.23 5.89
C PRO A 488 -4.30 18.24 6.25
N SER A 489 -4.99 17.68 5.25
CA SER A 489 -6.06 16.70 5.45
C SER A 489 -5.55 15.34 5.93
N PHE A 490 -4.26 15.04 5.71
CA PHE A 490 -3.65 13.80 6.18
C PHE A 490 -3.09 13.89 7.60
N MET A 491 -3.10 15.07 8.24
CA MET A 491 -2.55 15.23 9.60
C MET A 491 -3.23 14.36 10.67
N PRO A 492 -4.57 14.18 10.70
CA PRO A 492 -5.21 13.28 11.66
C PRO A 492 -4.76 11.83 11.48
N LEU A 493 -4.61 11.40 10.22
CA LEU A 493 -4.12 10.06 9.88
C LEU A 493 -2.66 9.89 10.31
N ALA A 494 -1.81 10.90 10.07
CA ALA A 494 -0.42 10.89 10.51
C ALA A 494 -0.32 10.81 12.05
N SER A 495 -1.16 11.55 12.78
CA SER A 495 -1.23 11.49 14.24
C SER A 495 -1.65 10.09 14.74
N GLN A 496 -2.64 9.48 14.10
CA GLN A 496 -3.09 8.13 14.44
C GLN A 496 -2.01 7.07 14.19
N LEU A 497 -1.30 7.16 13.06
CA LEU A 497 -0.33 6.15 12.65
C LEU A 497 1.01 6.28 13.39
N THR A 498 1.44 7.51 13.70
CA THR A 498 2.67 7.75 14.47
C THR A 498 2.47 7.69 15.98
N GLY A 499 1.22 7.58 16.46
CA GLY A 499 0.89 7.69 17.89
C GLY A 499 1.13 9.09 18.48
N VAL A 500 1.48 10.08 17.66
CA VAL A 500 1.75 11.46 18.09
C VAL A 500 0.43 12.17 18.36
N GLN A 501 0.08 12.30 19.64
CA GLN A 501 -1.12 13.01 20.08
C GLN A 501 -1.06 14.53 19.78
N ASN A 502 0.14 15.11 19.68
CA ASN A 502 0.34 16.55 19.44
C ASN A 502 1.47 16.80 18.44
N ILE A 503 1.14 17.03 17.16
CA ILE A 503 2.11 17.45 16.15
C ILE A 503 2.61 18.87 16.50
N PRO A 504 3.94 19.12 16.54
CA PRO A 504 4.47 20.44 16.86
C PRO A 504 3.86 21.54 15.98
N THR A 505 3.48 22.66 16.59
CA THR A 505 2.83 23.79 15.89
C THR A 505 3.65 24.29 14.70
N GLN A 506 4.97 24.25 14.79
CA GLN A 506 5.91 24.62 13.73
C GLN A 506 5.81 23.69 12.51
N ALA A 507 5.62 22.38 12.74
CA ALA A 507 5.42 21.40 11.66
C ALA A 507 4.05 21.59 11.00
N VAL A 508 3.00 21.87 11.79
CA VAL A 508 1.66 22.18 11.27
C VAL A 508 1.70 23.43 10.38
N GLN A 509 2.33 24.51 10.84
CA GLN A 509 2.49 25.75 10.08
C GLN A 509 3.25 25.49 8.77
N THR A 510 4.33 24.73 8.83
CA THR A 510 5.12 24.36 7.65
C THR A 510 4.27 23.62 6.61
N ILE A 511 3.51 22.60 7.03
CA ILE A 511 2.64 21.82 6.15
C ILE A 511 1.58 22.74 5.50
N GLN A 512 0.99 23.65 6.28
CA GLN A 512 0.00 24.61 5.77
C GLN A 512 0.62 25.60 4.76
N THR A 513 1.84 26.09 5.01
CA THR A 513 2.55 26.99 4.09
C THR A 513 2.82 26.30 2.75
N VAL A 514 3.35 25.07 2.77
CA VAL A 514 3.60 24.27 1.56
C VAL A 514 2.29 24.02 0.80
N ALA A 515 1.23 23.59 1.50
CA ALA A 515 -0.06 23.29 0.90
C ALA A 515 -0.78 24.52 0.30
N SER A 516 -0.55 25.71 0.87
CA SER A 516 -1.12 26.96 0.36
C SER A 516 -0.48 27.43 -0.95
N ASN A 517 0.77 27.02 -1.21
CA ASN A 517 1.51 27.35 -2.44
C ASN A 517 2.16 26.10 -3.04
N PRO A 518 1.38 25.15 -3.59
CA PRO A 518 1.89 23.83 -4.00
C PRO A 518 2.94 23.88 -5.11
N VAL A 519 2.94 24.92 -5.95
CA VAL A 519 3.81 24.97 -7.15
C VAL A 519 5.28 25.13 -6.80
N SER A 520 5.58 26.06 -5.90
CA SER A 520 6.94 26.33 -5.41
C SER A 520 6.90 27.33 -4.26
N GLY A 521 7.91 27.31 -3.40
CA GLY A 521 8.08 28.34 -2.38
C GLY A 521 9.33 28.15 -1.53
N THR A 522 9.54 29.08 -0.62
CA THR A 522 10.58 28.99 0.41
C THR A 522 10.04 29.56 1.70
N ALA A 523 10.35 28.93 2.83
CA ALA A 523 9.94 29.35 4.16
C ALA A 523 11.08 29.10 5.15
N GLN A 524 11.25 29.98 6.11
CA GLN A 524 12.25 29.83 7.17
C GLN A 524 11.55 29.50 8.47
N GLN A 525 11.99 28.44 9.14
CA GLN A 525 11.41 27.98 10.39
C GLN A 525 12.52 27.64 11.38
N THR A 526 12.33 27.99 12.65
CA THR A 526 13.24 27.60 13.73
C THR A 526 12.75 26.31 14.36
N PHE A 527 13.54 25.25 14.24
CA PHE A 527 13.30 23.99 14.93
C PHE A 527 14.16 23.88 16.19
N PRO A 528 13.66 23.30 17.29
CA PRO A 528 14.42 23.20 18.54
C PRO A 528 15.77 22.49 18.43
N THR A 529 15.87 21.47 17.57
CA THR A 529 17.04 20.59 17.45
C THR A 529 18.04 21.00 16.37
N VAL A 530 17.56 21.57 15.25
CA VAL A 530 18.41 21.93 14.09
C VAL A 530 18.54 23.45 13.87
N GLY A 531 17.91 24.26 14.72
CA GLY A 531 17.99 25.71 14.63
C GLY A 531 17.23 26.26 13.42
N VAL A 532 17.68 27.42 12.93
CA VAL A 532 17.06 28.11 11.79
C VAL A 532 17.26 27.29 10.53
N THR A 533 16.15 26.84 9.95
CA THR A 533 16.11 25.97 8.78
C THR A 533 15.28 26.61 7.68
N THR A 534 15.88 26.74 6.51
CA THR A 534 15.24 27.21 5.29
C THR A 534 14.71 26.00 4.53
N LEU A 535 13.40 25.96 4.34
CA LEU A 535 12.68 24.97 3.56
C LEU A 535 12.41 25.52 2.17
N THR A 536 12.71 24.72 1.15
CA THR A 536 12.42 25.04 -0.26
C THR A 536 11.61 23.89 -0.85
N TRP A 537 10.54 24.21 -1.58
CA TRP A 537 9.75 23.20 -2.25
C TRP A 537 9.35 23.62 -3.65
N GLY A 538 9.01 22.66 -4.49
CA GLY A 538 8.36 22.92 -5.77
C GLY A 538 8.50 21.81 -6.79
N PHE A 539 7.87 22.06 -7.95
CA PHE A 539 7.98 21.17 -9.11
C PHE A 539 9.41 21.16 -9.67
N GLY A 540 9.89 19.96 -9.96
CA GLY A 540 11.18 19.73 -10.60
C GLY A 540 11.12 19.82 -12.13
N LEU A 541 12.30 19.77 -12.77
CA LEU A 541 12.44 19.85 -14.22
C LEU A 541 11.59 18.81 -14.97
N GLY A 542 11.48 17.59 -14.43
CA GLY A 542 10.69 16.52 -15.05
C GLY A 542 9.21 16.88 -15.18
N ALA A 543 8.63 17.53 -14.17
CA ALA A 543 7.23 17.94 -14.22
C ALA A 543 6.97 19.03 -15.27
N TYR A 544 7.86 20.02 -15.39
CA TYR A 544 7.75 21.04 -16.44
C TYR A 544 7.95 20.44 -17.85
N MET A 545 8.87 19.50 -18.01
CA MET A 545 9.03 18.77 -19.27
C MET A 545 7.78 17.97 -19.66
N LEU A 546 7.07 17.40 -18.69
CA LEU A 546 5.79 16.72 -18.91
C LEU A 546 4.69 17.70 -19.38
N ILE A 547 4.64 18.91 -18.83
CA ILE A 547 3.72 19.98 -19.32
C ILE A 547 4.06 20.36 -20.76
N ILE A 548 5.34 20.58 -21.07
CA ILE A 548 5.81 20.90 -22.42
C ILE A 548 5.42 19.77 -23.39
N ALA A 549 5.67 18.51 -23.02
CA ALA A 549 5.27 17.36 -23.82
C ALA A 549 3.75 17.30 -24.05
N ALA A 550 2.94 17.64 -23.04
CA ALA A 550 1.49 17.70 -23.18
C ALA A 550 1.05 18.79 -24.17
N MET A 551 1.63 20.00 -24.09
CA MET A 551 1.34 21.08 -25.04
C MET A 551 1.70 20.68 -26.48
N LEU A 552 2.89 20.10 -26.67
CA LEU A 552 3.32 19.60 -27.98
C LEU A 552 2.38 18.50 -28.51
N ARG A 553 1.91 17.60 -27.64
CA ARG A 553 0.92 16.57 -28.01
C ARG A 553 -0.43 17.15 -28.39
N ILE A 554 -0.88 18.22 -27.75
CA ILE A 554 -2.12 18.91 -28.12
C ILE A 554 -1.98 19.50 -29.52
N ILE A 555 -0.89 20.23 -29.78
CA ILE A 555 -0.63 20.83 -31.10
C ILE A 555 -0.48 19.75 -32.16
N ALA A 556 0.26 18.68 -31.88
CA ALA A 556 0.40 17.51 -32.73
C ALA A 556 -0.96 16.88 -33.04
N GLY A 557 -1.77 16.62 -32.01
CA GLY A 557 -3.09 15.99 -32.12
C GLY A 557 -4.05 16.81 -32.99
N LEU A 558 -4.15 18.11 -32.74
CA LEU A 558 -4.99 19.03 -33.52
C LEU A 558 -4.52 19.14 -34.98
N THR A 559 -3.21 19.20 -35.21
CA THR A 559 -2.63 19.22 -36.57
C THR A 559 -2.97 17.92 -37.32
N MET A 560 -2.81 16.77 -36.67
CA MET A 560 -3.10 15.46 -37.27
C MET A 560 -4.60 15.26 -37.56
N LEU A 561 -5.50 15.78 -36.70
CA LEU A 561 -6.94 15.75 -36.92
C LEU A 561 -7.39 16.57 -38.14
N ARG A 562 -6.67 17.65 -38.44
CA ARG A 562 -6.94 18.55 -39.58
C ARG A 562 -6.25 18.11 -40.88
N THR A 563 -5.36 17.13 -40.81
CA THR A 563 -4.65 16.64 -41.99
C THR A 563 -5.57 15.75 -42.84
N PRO A 564 -5.65 15.97 -44.17
CA PRO A 564 -6.40 15.09 -45.06
C PRO A 564 -5.94 13.63 -44.97
N GLU A 565 -6.88 12.69 -45.04
CA GLU A 565 -6.53 11.27 -45.02
C GLU A 565 -5.83 10.87 -46.32
N LEU A 566 -4.66 10.28 -46.19
CA LEU A 566 -3.86 9.80 -47.32
C LEU A 566 -4.41 8.42 -47.71
N ARG A 567 -4.96 8.26 -48.93
CA ARG A 567 -5.43 6.96 -49.42
C ARG A 567 -4.24 6.02 -49.68
N GLY A 568 -4.36 4.76 -49.26
CA GLY A 568 -3.50 3.68 -49.72
C GLY A 568 -3.77 3.40 -51.21
N GLU A 569 -2.77 2.93 -51.94
CA GLU A 569 -3.00 2.44 -53.31
C GLU A 569 -4.01 1.28 -53.23
N SER A 570 -5.13 1.41 -53.92
CA SER A 570 -6.01 0.28 -54.18
C SER A 570 -5.26 -0.73 -55.07
N PRO A 571 -5.44 -2.05 -54.88
CA PRO A 571 -4.99 -3.02 -55.86
C PRO A 571 -5.55 -2.65 -57.24
N PRO A 572 -4.80 -2.83 -58.34
CA PRO A 572 -5.31 -2.51 -59.67
C PRO A 572 -6.59 -3.30 -59.90
N THR A 573 -7.68 -2.59 -60.22
CA THR A 573 -8.92 -3.19 -60.70
C THR A 573 -8.57 -4.08 -61.90
N PRO A 574 -8.88 -5.38 -61.88
CA PRO A 574 -8.66 -6.21 -63.06
C PRO A 574 -9.48 -5.62 -64.22
N THR A 575 -8.77 -5.32 -65.30
CA THR A 575 -9.34 -4.75 -66.52
C THR A 575 -10.40 -5.71 -67.03
N ALA A 576 -11.65 -5.26 -67.09
CA ALA A 576 -12.73 -6.04 -67.70
C ALA A 576 -12.38 -6.29 -69.18
N PRO A 577 -12.52 -7.53 -69.70
CA PRO A 577 -12.31 -7.82 -71.11
C PRO A 577 -13.32 -7.04 -71.97
N GLN A 578 -12.82 -6.39 -73.02
CA GLN A 578 -13.66 -5.73 -74.03
C GLN A 578 -14.58 -6.76 -74.69
N ALA A 579 -15.90 -6.54 -74.60
CA ALA A 579 -16.89 -7.31 -75.32
C ALA A 579 -16.92 -6.91 -76.80
N GLN A 580 -16.77 -7.89 -77.70
CA GLN A 580 -17.05 -7.76 -79.12
C GLN A 580 -18.57 -7.63 -79.37
N PRO A 581 -19.00 -6.93 -80.44
CA PRO A 581 -20.41 -6.76 -80.76
C PRO A 581 -20.91 -7.91 -81.64
N THR A 582 -22.07 -8.50 -81.31
CA THR A 582 -22.81 -9.33 -82.28
C THR A 582 -24.33 -9.23 -82.08
N GLN A 583 -24.93 -8.49 -83.02
CA GLN A 583 -26.20 -8.68 -83.73
C GLN A 583 -27.54 -8.90 -82.98
N THR A 584 -28.41 -7.90 -83.17
CA THR A 584 -29.87 -7.88 -83.36
C THR A 584 -30.44 -9.15 -84.02
N GLN A 585 -31.65 -9.68 -83.72
CA GLN A 585 -33.02 -9.11 -83.82
C GLN A 585 -34.08 -10.24 -83.43
N PRO A 586 -35.42 -10.11 -83.58
CA PRO A 586 -36.44 -9.43 -82.76
C PRO A 586 -37.64 -10.35 -82.32
N SER A 587 -38.64 -9.76 -81.63
CA SER A 587 -40.07 -10.20 -81.42
C SER A 587 -40.45 -10.33 -79.94
N ALA A 588 -41.61 -9.95 -79.42
CA ALA A 588 -42.84 -9.37 -79.98
C ALA A 588 -43.59 -8.59 -78.90
N VAL A 589 -44.52 -7.77 -79.39
CA VAL A 589 -45.48 -6.86 -78.75
C VAL A 589 -46.45 -7.55 -77.78
N GLN A 590 -46.80 -6.89 -76.66
CA GLN A 590 -48.20 -6.75 -76.20
C GLN A 590 -48.39 -5.62 -75.16
N THR A 591 -49.56 -4.99 -75.24
CA THR A 591 -49.98 -3.68 -74.72
C THR A 591 -50.72 -3.75 -73.38
N SER A 592 -50.41 -2.80 -72.46
CA SER A 592 -51.23 -1.98 -71.52
C SER A 592 -52.47 -2.54 -70.76
N PRO A 593 -52.98 -1.90 -69.67
CA PRO A 593 -52.46 -0.82 -68.78
C PRO A 593 -52.74 -1.03 -67.25
N VAL A 594 -52.40 -0.01 -66.44
CA VAL A 594 -53.10 0.49 -65.21
C VAL A 594 -52.39 0.38 -63.82
N THR A 595 -52.30 1.57 -63.20
CA THR A 595 -52.23 1.99 -61.77
C THR A 595 -50.97 1.88 -60.89
N GLU A 596 -50.53 3.08 -60.48
CA GLU A 596 -50.13 3.52 -59.13
C GLU A 596 -50.17 2.48 -57.99
N ALA A 597 -49.04 2.33 -57.30
CA ALA A 597 -48.95 2.57 -55.85
C ALA A 597 -47.50 2.46 -55.33
N SER A 598 -47.23 3.37 -54.41
CA SER A 598 -46.04 3.62 -53.60
C SER A 598 -45.44 2.44 -52.80
N LYS A 599 -44.14 2.58 -52.47
CA LYS A 599 -43.43 2.27 -51.18
C LYS A 599 -42.23 1.31 -51.26
N GLU A 600 -41.06 1.90 -50.98
CA GLU A 600 -39.99 1.42 -50.10
C GLU A 600 -39.89 -0.10 -49.82
N VAL A 601 -38.85 -0.74 -50.38
CA VAL A 601 -38.42 -2.09 -50.01
C VAL A 601 -37.30 -2.00 -48.96
N ALA A 602 -37.65 -2.25 -47.70
CA ALA A 602 -36.69 -2.54 -46.64
C ALA A 602 -36.31 -4.05 -46.67
N ALA A 603 -35.03 -4.35 -46.83
CA ALA A 603 -34.52 -5.73 -46.81
C ALA A 603 -34.78 -6.40 -45.44
N GLY A 604 -35.49 -7.53 -45.44
CA GLY A 604 -35.79 -8.30 -44.23
C GLY A 604 -34.62 -9.15 -43.74
N ARG A 605 -34.47 -9.28 -42.41
CA ARG A 605 -33.52 -10.18 -41.74
C ARG A 605 -34.15 -11.58 -41.61
N TYR A 606 -33.38 -12.65 -41.81
CA TYR A 606 -33.85 -14.04 -41.73
C TYR A 606 -33.00 -14.84 -40.72
N CYS A 607 -33.61 -15.85 -40.10
CA CYS A 607 -32.95 -16.76 -39.15
C CYS A 607 -31.92 -17.61 -39.88
N HIS A 608 -30.68 -17.65 -39.38
CA HIS A 608 -29.61 -18.42 -40.00
C HIS A 608 -29.79 -19.94 -39.86
N ASN A 609 -30.61 -20.39 -38.91
CA ASN A 609 -30.82 -21.82 -38.64
C ASN A 609 -32.03 -22.39 -39.41
N CYS A 610 -33.18 -21.70 -39.40
CA CYS A 610 -34.42 -22.21 -40.00
C CYS A 610 -34.94 -21.37 -41.18
N GLY A 611 -34.28 -20.26 -41.54
CA GLY A 611 -34.65 -19.43 -42.69
C GLY A 611 -35.90 -18.55 -42.49
N ASN A 612 -36.58 -18.64 -41.34
CA ASN A 612 -37.77 -17.82 -41.07
C ASN A 612 -37.44 -16.33 -40.90
N ARG A 613 -38.35 -15.47 -41.36
CA ARG A 613 -38.18 -14.01 -41.31
C ARG A 613 -38.21 -13.51 -39.86
N LEU A 614 -37.19 -12.73 -39.49
CA LEU A 614 -37.06 -12.15 -38.15
C LEU A 614 -37.56 -10.70 -38.15
N ARG A 615 -38.09 -10.26 -37.00
CA ARG A 615 -38.28 -8.83 -36.74
C ARG A 615 -36.91 -8.15 -36.64
N SER A 616 -36.82 -6.88 -37.04
CA SER A 616 -35.56 -6.13 -37.18
C SER A 616 -34.69 -6.05 -35.92
N SER A 617 -35.23 -6.38 -34.75
CA SER A 617 -34.55 -6.38 -33.44
C SER A 617 -34.60 -7.72 -32.68
N ALA A 618 -35.01 -8.83 -33.32
CA ALA A 618 -35.11 -10.12 -32.64
C ALA A 618 -33.71 -10.70 -32.32
N LYS A 619 -33.45 -10.97 -31.03
CA LYS A 619 -32.25 -11.70 -30.55
C LYS A 619 -32.42 -13.22 -30.61
N PHE A 620 -33.64 -13.73 -30.54
CA PHE A 620 -33.93 -15.15 -30.61
C PHE A 620 -34.98 -15.42 -31.68
N CYS A 621 -34.86 -16.54 -32.38
CA CYS A 621 -35.87 -16.98 -33.35
C CYS A 621 -37.10 -17.53 -32.59
N PRO A 622 -38.31 -17.01 -32.80
CA PRO A 622 -39.51 -17.49 -32.10
C PRO A 622 -39.91 -18.92 -32.47
N GLU A 623 -39.49 -19.39 -33.64
CA GLU A 623 -39.88 -20.71 -34.17
C GLU A 623 -38.91 -21.83 -33.75
N CYS A 624 -37.63 -21.53 -33.56
CA CYS A 624 -36.61 -22.55 -33.23
C CYS A 624 -35.72 -22.21 -32.03
N GLY A 625 -35.93 -21.06 -31.38
CA GLY A 625 -35.19 -20.64 -30.19
C GLY A 625 -33.73 -20.21 -30.41
N SER A 626 -33.19 -20.29 -31.63
CA SER A 626 -31.76 -20.00 -31.84
C SER A 626 -31.43 -18.52 -31.69
N ASP A 627 -30.34 -18.21 -30.99
CA ASP A 627 -29.77 -16.87 -30.85
C ASP A 627 -29.37 -16.32 -32.23
N GLN A 628 -29.57 -15.02 -32.47
CA GLN A 628 -29.37 -14.32 -33.74
C GLN A 628 -28.41 -13.14 -33.60
N VAL A 629 -27.73 -13.00 -32.45
CA VAL A 629 -26.73 -11.97 -32.20
C VAL A 629 -25.40 -12.32 -32.86
#